data_AF-A0A3M1SA81-F1
#
_entry.id   AF-A0A3M1SA81-F1
#
_cell.length_a   1.000
_cell.length_b   1.000
_cell.length_c   1.000
_cell.angle_alpha   90.00
_cell.angle_beta   90.00
_cell.angle_gamma   90.00
#
_symmetry.space_group_name_H-M   'P 1'
#
loop_
_entity.id
_entity.type
_entity.pdbx_description
1 polymer ?
#
loop_
_entity_poly.entity_id
_entity_poly.type
_entity_poly.pdbx_seq_one_letter_code
_entity_poly.pdbx_strand_id
1 'polypeptide(L)'
;MIVAWAKQICRLFSVMDAMYVVGNFLYKRSLRYTIASATVALVGYLGNIIPGVETYPAKVALLLPLCVGGTTITLGLLLKVIPSLIQSRLVTVAQAADLDLMENYRKWRREHHLASLWERVYRFEWRLRTHVCRVHPHPEECPPEVCDTTPDASTDEQTGRDQFLRRARFALDRDQPEPRQRYYLGLDLRYVEDWYNGAYFDPSDRKLMEQFAAASTLVKVREAAGYRGTTSLADLPLALFGRFWFAMLCRAVEMQIGEAVECLNRQFHTDAFNAQAILWPGEEDEAWIAQFGPSAKPAVLYHRRRLLWRIFGDNDTEMFRIVDRFVWPQLVLASTLRAMYDPEYLDGSLGYDVFADLADGPLSDAKKRSFETLKYRVEEDRPRLNACLQHEVFTRVTPHPLEDDEAYRALRIAVHTNQRGLRTMLGKFSAKPHRRTELALAMLPAVEFAVSHRRMFTNRLLALRVHHELARIQRNEYRQLLSDLLASCRDVDPLV
;
A
#
# COMPACT_ATOMS: atom_id res chain seq x y z
N MET A 1 -12.11 22.31 -3.51
CA MET A 1 -11.56 20.95 -3.72
C MET A 1 -11.07 20.74 -5.16
N ILE A 2 -11.90 20.93 -6.19
CA ILE A 2 -11.54 20.68 -7.61
C ILE A 2 -10.34 21.51 -8.10
N VAL A 3 -10.26 22.81 -7.75
CA VAL A 3 -9.14 23.69 -8.16
C VAL A 3 -7.80 23.26 -7.56
N ALA A 4 -7.78 22.88 -6.28
CA ALA A 4 -6.58 22.35 -5.62
C ALA A 4 -6.16 20.99 -6.22
N TRP A 5 -7.14 20.18 -6.63
CA TRP A 5 -6.91 18.90 -7.29
C TRP A 5 -6.29 19.09 -8.68
N ALA A 6 -6.82 20.04 -9.47
CA ALA A 6 -6.30 20.38 -10.78
C ALA A 6 -4.86 20.91 -10.70
N LYS A 7 -4.56 21.83 -9.77
CA LYS A 7 -3.19 22.36 -9.59
C LYS A 7 -2.17 21.25 -9.32
N GLN A 8 -2.52 20.25 -8.52
CA GLN A 8 -1.62 19.15 -8.18
C GLN A 8 -1.49 18.12 -9.30
N ILE A 9 -2.57 17.82 -10.02
CA ILE A 9 -2.48 17.02 -11.24
C ILE A 9 -1.58 17.72 -12.25
N CYS A 10 -1.74 19.03 -12.46
CA CYS A 10 -0.88 19.80 -13.36
C CYS A 10 0.61 19.78 -12.97
N ARG A 11 0.95 19.53 -11.70
CA ARG A 11 2.35 19.35 -11.27
C ARG A 11 2.92 17.99 -11.67
N LEU A 12 2.12 16.94 -11.54
CA LEU A 12 2.49 15.58 -11.96
C LEU A 12 2.38 15.38 -13.48
N PHE A 13 1.60 16.23 -14.15
CA PHE A 13 1.36 16.17 -15.58
C PHE A 13 2.45 16.96 -16.30
N SER A 14 3.40 16.26 -16.90
CA SER A 14 4.49 16.89 -17.64
C SER A 14 3.99 17.55 -18.92
N VAL A 15 4.77 18.50 -19.46
CA VAL A 15 4.52 19.06 -20.81
C VAL A 15 4.45 17.94 -21.86
N MET A 16 5.23 16.87 -21.65
CA MET A 16 5.24 15.68 -22.50
C MET A 16 3.89 14.94 -22.46
N ASP A 17 3.22 14.90 -21.31
CA ASP A 17 1.86 14.33 -21.18
C ASP A 17 0.82 15.20 -21.88
N ALA A 18 0.96 16.52 -21.82
CA ALA A 18 0.12 17.46 -22.56
C ALA A 18 0.31 17.29 -24.07
N MET A 19 1.55 17.17 -24.53
CA MET A 19 1.86 16.87 -25.93
C MET A 19 1.26 15.53 -26.35
N TYR A 20 1.37 14.48 -25.53
CA TYR A 20 0.76 13.17 -25.81
C TYR A 20 -0.77 13.25 -25.91
N VAL A 21 -1.43 13.95 -24.99
CA VAL A 21 -2.90 14.11 -25.02
C VAL A 21 -3.35 14.93 -26.23
N VAL A 22 -2.67 16.03 -26.53
CA VAL A 22 -2.92 16.85 -27.73
C VAL A 22 -2.68 16.03 -28.99
N GLY A 23 -1.58 15.27 -29.04
CA GLY A 23 -1.25 14.36 -30.15
C GLY A 23 -2.32 13.29 -30.35
N ASN A 24 -2.77 12.65 -29.27
CA ASN A 24 -3.85 11.66 -29.31
C ASN A 24 -5.20 12.28 -29.73
N PHE A 25 -5.49 13.50 -29.29
CA PHE A 25 -6.68 14.24 -29.71
C PHE A 25 -6.65 14.58 -31.20
N LEU A 26 -5.54 15.16 -31.68
CA LEU A 26 -5.31 15.47 -33.09
C LEU A 26 -5.37 14.22 -33.95
N TYR A 27 -4.74 13.13 -33.50
CA TYR A 27 -4.76 11.83 -34.17
C TYR A 27 -6.18 11.28 -34.29
N LYS A 28 -6.95 11.24 -33.19
CA LYS A 28 -8.34 10.74 -33.19
C LYS A 28 -9.31 11.62 -33.97
N ARG A 29 -9.08 12.94 -34.03
CA ARG A 29 -9.92 13.88 -34.78
C ARG A 29 -9.45 14.15 -36.20
N SER A 30 -8.26 13.67 -36.59
CA SER A 30 -7.70 13.87 -37.93
C SER A 30 -8.67 13.45 -39.04
N LEU A 31 -9.36 12.32 -38.87
CA LEU A 31 -10.39 11.86 -39.81
C LEU A 31 -11.56 12.86 -39.92
N ARG A 32 -12.02 13.42 -38.80
CA ARG A 32 -13.11 14.42 -38.79
C ARG A 32 -12.68 15.72 -39.47
N TYR A 33 -11.45 16.17 -39.25
CA TYR A 33 -10.89 17.36 -39.91
C TYR A 33 -10.67 17.13 -41.41
N THR A 34 -10.26 15.92 -41.80
CA THR A 34 -10.12 15.52 -43.22
C THR A 34 -11.47 15.51 -43.91
N ILE A 35 -12.51 14.95 -43.29
CA ILE A 35 -13.87 14.94 -43.85
C ILE A 35 -14.43 16.36 -43.94
N ALA A 36 -14.29 17.18 -42.89
CA ALA A 36 -14.78 18.56 -42.90
C ALA A 36 -14.08 19.41 -43.98
N SER A 37 -12.76 19.29 -44.12
CA SER A 37 -12.02 19.98 -45.18
C SER A 37 -12.38 19.46 -46.57
N ALA A 38 -12.64 18.16 -46.73
CA ALA A 38 -13.16 17.59 -47.97
C ALA A 38 -14.55 18.11 -48.32
N THR A 39 -15.45 18.26 -47.34
CA THR A 39 -16.77 18.85 -47.56
C THR A 39 -16.68 20.32 -47.97
N VAL A 40 -15.85 21.12 -47.29
CA VAL A 40 -15.65 22.54 -47.64
C VAL A 40 -15.01 22.68 -49.02
N ALA A 41 -14.00 21.86 -49.32
CA ALA A 41 -13.35 21.80 -50.63
C ALA A 41 -14.33 21.41 -51.74
N LEU A 42 -15.20 20.42 -51.49
CA LEU A 42 -16.20 19.95 -52.45
C LEU A 42 -17.29 21.01 -52.70
N VAL A 43 -17.83 21.63 -51.65
CA VAL A 43 -18.81 22.71 -51.77
C VAL A 43 -18.22 23.89 -52.54
N GLY A 44 -16.98 24.28 -52.20
CA GLY A 44 -16.29 25.34 -52.92
C GLY A 44 -15.98 24.96 -54.37
N TYR A 45 -15.70 23.70 -54.70
CA TYR A 45 -15.54 23.25 -56.09
C TYR A 45 -16.86 23.28 -56.88
N LEU A 46 -17.96 22.83 -56.27
CA LEU A 46 -19.29 22.82 -56.89
C LEU A 46 -19.82 24.24 -57.15
N GLY A 47 -19.31 25.26 -56.45
CA GLY A 47 -19.59 26.67 -56.73
C GLY A 47 -19.27 27.10 -58.17
N ASN A 48 -18.31 26.45 -58.84
CA ASN A 48 -17.97 26.72 -60.24
C ASN A 48 -19.08 26.33 -61.24
N ILE A 49 -20.11 25.60 -60.80
CA ILE A 49 -21.26 25.25 -61.64
C ILE A 49 -22.19 26.45 -61.85
N ILE A 50 -22.13 27.46 -60.96
CA ILE A 50 -22.95 28.67 -61.05
C ILE A 50 -22.31 29.63 -62.08
N PRO A 51 -23.00 29.98 -63.18
CA PRO A 51 -22.45 30.87 -64.19
C PRO A 51 -22.04 32.23 -63.61
N GLY A 52 -20.78 32.63 -63.84
CA GLY A 52 -20.24 33.92 -63.40
C GLY A 52 -19.55 33.93 -62.02
N VAL A 53 -19.43 32.78 -61.34
CA VAL A 53 -18.69 32.66 -60.07
C VAL A 53 -17.48 31.74 -60.25
N GLU A 54 -16.27 32.30 -60.20
CA GLU A 54 -15.03 31.50 -60.14
C GLU A 54 -14.70 31.18 -58.68
N THR A 55 -14.66 29.89 -58.35
CA THR A 55 -14.31 29.38 -57.01
C THR A 55 -13.07 28.47 -57.08
N TYR A 56 -13.02 27.35 -56.35
CA TYR A 56 -11.78 26.57 -56.21
C TYR A 56 -11.49 25.70 -57.44
N PRO A 57 -10.25 25.67 -57.94
CA PRO A 57 -9.85 24.70 -58.96
C PRO A 57 -9.81 23.29 -58.36
N ALA A 58 -10.07 22.27 -59.19
CA ALA A 58 -10.13 20.86 -58.77
C ALA A 58 -8.86 20.40 -58.01
N LYS A 59 -7.69 20.95 -58.37
CA LYS A 59 -6.42 20.69 -57.67
C LYS A 59 -6.46 21.12 -56.20
N VAL A 60 -7.05 22.29 -55.91
CA VAL A 60 -7.18 22.80 -54.53
C VAL A 60 -8.22 21.97 -53.76
N ALA A 61 -9.29 21.55 -54.42
CA ALA A 61 -10.30 20.71 -53.78
C ALA A 61 -9.77 19.33 -53.35
N LEU A 62 -8.78 18.81 -54.07
CA LEU A 62 -8.11 17.55 -53.74
C LEU A 62 -6.91 17.72 -52.80
N LEU A 63 -6.13 18.80 -52.95
CA LEU A 63 -4.97 19.08 -52.11
C LEU A 63 -5.34 19.53 -50.69
N LEU A 64 -6.40 20.32 -50.53
CA LEU A 64 -6.76 20.87 -49.22
C LEU A 64 -7.03 19.78 -48.17
N PRO A 65 -7.83 18.73 -48.43
CA PRO A 65 -8.09 17.68 -47.44
C PRO A 65 -6.87 16.78 -47.21
N LEU A 66 -6.03 16.57 -48.24
CA LEU A 66 -4.77 15.83 -48.12
C LEU A 66 -3.76 16.59 -47.26
N CYS A 67 -3.62 17.91 -47.44
CA CYS A 67 -2.75 18.75 -46.64
C CYS A 67 -3.25 18.86 -45.19
N VAL A 68 -4.53 19.15 -44.98
CA VAL A 68 -5.12 19.26 -43.62
C VAL A 68 -5.10 17.89 -42.91
N GLY A 69 -5.53 16.82 -43.58
CA GLY A 69 -5.50 15.46 -43.04
C GLY A 69 -4.08 14.98 -42.78
N GLY A 70 -3.18 15.11 -43.77
CA GLY A 70 -1.79 14.69 -43.66
C GLY A 70 -1.02 15.43 -42.56
N THR A 71 -1.16 16.75 -42.46
CA THR A 71 -0.52 17.55 -41.40
C THR A 71 -1.09 17.23 -40.03
N THR A 72 -2.40 17.09 -39.87
CA THR A 72 -3.00 16.75 -38.56
C THR A 72 -2.66 15.33 -38.11
N ILE A 73 -2.58 14.35 -39.03
CA ILE A 73 -2.11 12.99 -38.72
C ILE A 73 -0.63 13.02 -38.33
N THR A 74 0.22 13.65 -39.16
CA THR A 74 1.67 13.66 -38.95
C THR A 74 2.03 14.39 -37.66
N LEU A 75 1.48 15.59 -37.46
CA LEU A 75 1.69 16.36 -36.23
C LEU A 75 1.11 15.64 -35.01
N GLY A 76 -0.09 15.05 -35.12
CA GLY A 76 -0.69 14.27 -34.06
C GLY A 76 0.16 13.05 -33.68
N LEU A 77 0.73 12.36 -34.66
CA LEU A 77 1.62 11.22 -34.46
C LEU A 77 2.95 11.66 -33.84
N LEU A 78 3.59 12.72 -34.34
CA LEU A 78 4.85 13.24 -33.80
C LEU A 78 4.68 13.70 -32.34
N LEU A 79 3.61 14.43 -32.04
CA LEU A 79 3.26 14.86 -30.69
C LEU A 79 2.89 13.69 -29.77
N LYS A 80 2.57 12.51 -30.30
CA LYS A 80 2.32 11.30 -29.52
C LYS A 80 3.61 10.50 -29.31
N VAL A 81 4.39 10.30 -30.37
CA VAL A 81 5.54 9.38 -30.39
C VAL A 81 6.76 10.01 -29.73
N ILE A 82 7.12 11.25 -30.06
CA ILE A 82 8.31 11.90 -29.50
C ILE A 82 8.22 11.97 -27.96
N PRO A 83 7.11 12.42 -27.36
CA PRO A 83 6.99 12.39 -25.90
C PRO A 83 7.05 11.01 -25.30
N SER A 84 6.41 10.03 -25.92
CA SER A 84 6.46 8.65 -25.44
C SER A 84 7.88 8.09 -25.47
N LEU A 85 8.68 8.40 -26.49
CA LEU A 85 10.06 7.94 -26.60
C LEU A 85 10.96 8.60 -25.55
N ILE A 86 10.85 9.91 -25.36
CA ILE A 86 11.63 10.64 -24.35
C ILE A 86 11.26 10.16 -22.94
N GLN A 87 9.97 10.02 -22.64
CA GLN A 87 9.50 9.51 -21.35
C GLN A 87 9.96 8.08 -21.13
N SER A 88 9.83 7.20 -22.12
CA SER A 88 10.31 5.82 -22.03
C SER A 88 11.80 5.76 -21.76
N ARG A 89 12.60 6.62 -22.42
CA ARG A 89 14.04 6.70 -22.18
C ARG A 89 14.34 7.15 -20.75
N LEU A 90 13.75 8.24 -20.27
CA LEU A 90 14.02 8.75 -18.92
C LEU A 90 13.62 7.75 -17.83
N VAL A 91 12.47 7.08 -17.99
CA VAL A 91 12.06 6.00 -17.09
C VAL A 91 13.07 4.85 -17.15
N THR A 92 13.53 4.45 -18.34
CA THR A 92 14.56 3.41 -18.48
C THR A 92 15.88 3.81 -17.81
N VAL A 93 16.27 5.09 -17.91
CA VAL A 93 17.47 5.59 -17.23
C VAL A 93 17.30 5.56 -15.72
N ALA A 94 16.16 5.98 -15.18
CA ALA A 94 15.91 5.91 -13.74
C ALA A 94 15.97 4.47 -13.21
N GLN A 95 15.39 3.53 -13.95
CA GLN A 95 15.45 2.10 -13.63
C GLN A 95 16.89 1.54 -13.74
N ALA A 96 17.64 1.95 -14.77
CA ALA A 96 19.05 1.57 -14.92
C ALA A 96 19.98 2.29 -13.93
N ALA A 97 19.50 3.35 -13.29
CA ALA A 97 20.19 4.12 -12.26
C ALA A 97 19.69 3.72 -10.86
N ASP A 98 19.40 2.44 -10.66
CA ASP A 98 19.18 1.83 -9.34
C ASP A 98 17.99 2.40 -8.55
N LEU A 99 16.94 2.91 -9.23
CA LEU A 99 15.72 3.32 -8.51
C LEU A 99 15.03 2.13 -7.83
N ASP A 100 15.07 0.96 -8.47
CA ASP A 100 14.62 -0.30 -7.89
C ASP A 100 15.46 -0.72 -6.66
N LEU A 101 16.71 -0.28 -6.56
CA LEU A 101 17.54 -0.49 -5.37
C LEU A 101 17.20 0.44 -4.20
N MET A 102 16.20 1.33 -4.32
CA MET A 102 15.65 2.05 -3.16
C MET A 102 14.97 1.10 -2.16
N GLU A 103 14.78 -0.19 -2.50
CA GLU A 103 14.46 -1.23 -1.52
C GLU A 103 15.52 -1.36 -0.43
N ASN A 104 16.79 -1.06 -0.73
CA ASN A 104 17.90 -1.13 0.23
C ASN A 104 17.74 -0.09 1.34
N TYR A 105 17.20 1.09 1.05
CA TYR A 105 16.85 2.07 2.08
C TYR A 105 15.79 1.52 3.04
N ARG A 106 14.79 0.79 2.52
CA ARG A 106 13.79 0.12 3.35
C ARG A 106 14.42 -0.96 4.23
N LYS A 107 15.30 -1.79 3.66
CA LYS A 107 16.02 -2.84 4.38
C LYS A 107 16.96 -2.27 5.44
N TRP A 108 17.58 -1.11 5.19
CA TRP A 108 18.41 -0.41 6.17
C TRP A 108 17.64 -0.02 7.44
N ARG A 109 16.35 0.33 7.32
CA ARG A 109 15.47 0.65 8.46
C ARG A 109 14.82 -0.57 9.13
N ARG A 110 15.28 -1.79 8.82
CA ARG A 110 14.74 -3.07 9.34
C ARG A 110 14.51 -3.08 10.84
N GLU A 111 15.44 -2.55 11.63
CA GLU A 111 15.32 -2.53 13.10
C GLU A 111 14.09 -1.77 13.58
N HIS A 112 13.78 -0.64 12.95
CA HIS A 112 12.58 0.13 13.25
C HIS A 112 11.31 -0.65 12.91
N HIS A 113 11.30 -1.31 11.75
CA HIS A 113 10.17 -2.11 11.29
C HIS A 113 9.90 -3.29 12.23
N LEU A 114 10.95 -4.02 12.62
CA LEU A 114 10.84 -5.14 13.56
C LEU A 114 10.36 -4.66 14.94
N ALA A 115 10.90 -3.57 15.47
CA ALA A 115 10.42 -3.00 16.72
C ALA A 115 8.91 -2.64 16.66
N SER A 116 8.46 -2.08 15.54
CA SER A 116 7.04 -1.77 15.32
C SER A 116 6.15 -3.03 15.27
N LEU A 117 6.60 -4.08 14.59
CA LEU A 117 5.91 -5.37 14.54
C LEU A 117 5.84 -6.04 15.91
N TRP A 118 6.89 -5.92 16.73
CA TRP A 118 6.84 -6.37 18.13
C TRP A 118 5.74 -5.65 18.89
N GLU A 119 5.79 -4.32 18.96
CA GLU A 119 4.88 -3.51 19.77
C GLU A 119 3.41 -3.71 19.41
N ARG A 120 3.13 -3.85 18.11
CA ARG A 120 1.76 -3.82 17.60
C ARG A 120 1.22 -5.18 17.20
N VAL A 121 2.05 -6.20 17.06
CA VAL A 121 1.64 -7.54 16.62
C VAL A 121 2.14 -8.62 17.56
N TYR A 122 3.44 -8.88 17.58
CA TYR A 122 4.00 -10.07 18.22
C TYR A 122 3.97 -10.04 19.75
N ARG A 123 3.96 -8.87 20.37
CA ARG A 123 3.76 -8.74 21.82
C ARG A 123 2.46 -9.42 22.28
N PHE A 124 1.38 -9.28 21.53
CA PHE A 124 0.08 -9.86 21.90
C PHE A 124 0.09 -11.38 21.71
N GLU A 125 0.72 -11.87 20.64
CA GLU A 125 0.87 -13.31 20.41
C GLU A 125 1.77 -13.97 21.46
N TRP A 126 2.79 -13.23 21.95
CA TRP A 126 3.67 -13.63 23.05
C TRP A 126 2.91 -13.71 24.38
N ARG A 127 2.17 -12.65 24.75
CA ARG A 127 1.36 -12.62 25.99
C ARG A 127 0.35 -13.77 26.04
N LEU A 128 -0.26 -14.10 24.89
CA LEU A 128 -1.23 -15.19 24.75
C LEU A 128 -0.59 -16.58 24.56
N ARG A 129 0.75 -16.68 24.52
CA ARG A 129 1.50 -17.94 24.36
C ARG A 129 1.04 -18.79 23.18
N THR A 130 0.69 -18.11 22.12
CA THR A 130 0.09 -18.71 20.93
C THR A 130 1.09 -19.61 20.22
N HIS A 131 0.57 -20.52 19.40
CA HIS A 131 1.44 -21.43 18.65
C HIS A 131 2.42 -20.72 17.70
N VAL A 132 2.13 -19.47 17.29
CA VAL A 132 2.97 -18.70 16.36
C VAL A 132 4.19 -18.04 17.01
N CYS A 133 4.42 -18.24 18.32
CA CYS A 133 5.66 -17.83 19.00
C CYS A 133 6.50 -19.04 19.44
N ARG A 134 6.03 -20.26 19.14
CA ARG A 134 6.67 -21.51 19.57
C ARG A 134 7.78 -21.89 18.62
N VAL A 135 8.90 -22.21 19.22
CA VAL A 135 10.10 -22.64 18.55
C VAL A 135 10.10 -24.16 18.41
N HIS A 136 10.51 -24.66 17.25
CA HIS A 136 10.77 -26.09 17.03
C HIS A 136 12.29 -26.33 17.02
N PRO A 137 12.82 -27.17 17.93
CA PRO A 137 14.26 -27.40 18.03
C PRO A 137 14.85 -27.93 16.72
N HIS A 138 15.88 -27.27 16.22
CA HIS A 138 16.68 -27.75 15.09
C HIS A 138 18.05 -27.07 15.12
N PRO A 139 19.17 -27.82 15.19
CA PRO A 139 20.51 -27.24 15.38
C PRO A 139 20.87 -26.13 14.39
N GLU A 140 20.53 -26.30 13.11
CA GLU A 140 20.86 -25.35 12.04
C GLU A 140 19.81 -24.28 11.78
N GLU A 141 18.53 -24.59 12.03
CA GLU A 141 17.42 -23.70 11.68
C GLU A 141 16.96 -22.88 12.88
N CYS A 142 17.41 -23.26 14.07
CA CYS A 142 17.11 -22.63 15.33
C CYS A 142 18.23 -22.93 16.33
N PRO A 143 19.41 -22.32 16.13
CA PRO A 143 20.55 -22.53 17.00
C PRO A 143 20.24 -21.99 18.41
N PRO A 144 20.80 -22.60 19.47
CA PRO A 144 20.53 -22.21 20.85
C PRO A 144 20.78 -20.72 21.15
N GLU A 145 21.76 -20.12 20.47
CA GLU A 145 22.13 -18.70 20.58
C GLU A 145 21.01 -17.75 20.12
N VAL A 146 20.18 -18.20 19.19
CA VAL A 146 19.05 -17.45 18.61
C VAL A 146 17.74 -17.82 19.31
N CYS A 147 17.61 -19.09 19.66
CA CYS A 147 16.44 -19.73 20.20
C CYS A 147 16.69 -20.22 21.63
N ASP A 148 16.72 -19.31 22.60
CA ASP A 148 16.81 -19.72 24.00
C ASP A 148 15.49 -20.44 24.39
N THR A 149 15.57 -21.72 24.74
CA THR A 149 14.42 -22.65 24.72
C THR A 149 13.50 -22.59 25.92
N THR A 150 13.71 -21.70 26.89
CA THR A 150 12.89 -21.68 28.11
C THR A 150 12.17 -20.35 28.28
N PRO A 151 10.98 -20.17 27.70
CA PRO A 151 10.00 -19.25 28.27
C PRO A 151 9.54 -19.87 29.60
N ASP A 152 10.29 -19.62 30.68
CA ASP A 152 9.77 -19.88 32.02
C ASP A 152 8.49 -19.07 32.22
N ALA A 153 7.58 -19.59 33.05
CA ALA A 153 6.25 -19.00 33.28
C ALA A 153 6.27 -17.52 33.73
N SER A 154 7.44 -16.97 34.05
CA SER A 154 7.74 -15.61 34.48
C SER A 154 8.49 -14.74 33.44
N THR A 155 8.58 -15.13 32.16
CA THR A 155 9.38 -14.36 31.19
C THR A 155 8.76 -12.97 30.96
N ASP A 156 9.51 -11.95 31.37
CA ASP A 156 9.19 -10.53 31.21
C ASP A 156 9.00 -10.15 29.72
N GLU A 157 8.18 -9.13 29.46
CA GLU A 157 7.85 -8.65 28.11
C GLU A 157 9.11 -8.23 27.33
N GLN A 158 10.09 -7.63 28.03
CA GLN A 158 11.36 -7.24 27.43
C GLN A 158 12.16 -8.47 26.94
N THR A 159 12.10 -9.59 27.67
CA THR A 159 12.74 -10.85 27.22
C THR A 159 12.06 -11.37 25.95
N GLY A 160 10.73 -11.31 25.89
CA GLY A 160 9.97 -11.67 24.67
C GLY A 160 10.37 -10.80 23.47
N ARG A 161 10.54 -9.50 23.69
CA ARG A 161 11.00 -8.55 22.66
C ARG A 161 12.37 -8.92 22.12
N ASP A 162 13.32 -9.15 23.01
CA ASP A 162 14.70 -9.46 22.63
C ASP A 162 14.78 -10.80 21.89
N GLN A 163 14.01 -11.80 22.31
CA GLN A 163 13.89 -13.07 21.59
C GLN A 163 13.28 -12.89 20.21
N PHE A 164 12.19 -12.12 20.07
CA PHE A 164 11.59 -11.80 18.79
C PHE A 164 12.59 -11.12 17.86
N LEU A 165 13.26 -10.06 18.31
CA LEU A 165 14.22 -9.31 17.50
C LEU A 165 15.39 -10.17 17.03
N ARG A 166 15.97 -10.99 17.94
CA ARG A 166 17.07 -11.90 17.58
C ARG A 166 16.64 -12.91 16.52
N ARG A 167 15.50 -13.58 16.71
CA ARG A 167 14.99 -14.57 15.75
C ARG A 167 14.60 -13.94 14.41
N ALA A 168 14.01 -12.75 14.44
CA ALA A 168 13.60 -12.06 13.23
C ALA A 168 14.80 -11.57 12.42
N ARG A 169 15.84 -11.04 13.06
CA ARG A 169 17.12 -10.72 12.39
C ARG A 169 17.72 -11.97 11.76
N PHE A 170 17.83 -13.04 12.55
CA PHE A 170 18.36 -14.31 12.08
C PHE A 170 17.60 -14.88 10.87
N ALA A 171 16.27 -14.76 10.86
CA ALA A 171 15.44 -15.18 9.73
C ALA A 171 15.72 -14.33 8.48
N LEU A 172 15.75 -13.00 8.64
CA LEU A 172 15.89 -12.05 7.53
C LEU A 172 17.31 -11.96 6.96
N ASP A 173 18.33 -12.38 7.72
CA ASP A 173 19.73 -12.41 7.27
C ASP A 173 20.05 -13.67 6.45
N ARG A 174 19.12 -14.63 6.31
CA ARG A 174 19.35 -15.93 5.68
C ARG A 174 18.41 -16.19 4.52
N ASP A 175 18.96 -16.70 3.43
CA ASP A 175 18.18 -17.22 2.31
C ASP A 175 17.58 -18.59 2.66
N GLN A 176 16.41 -18.58 3.31
CA GLN A 176 15.67 -19.79 3.66
C GLN A 176 14.22 -19.72 3.18
N PRO A 177 13.62 -20.87 2.80
CA PRO A 177 12.20 -20.89 2.46
C PRO A 177 11.33 -20.45 3.65
N GLU A 178 10.41 -19.51 3.41
CA GLU A 178 9.48 -18.99 4.43
C GLU A 178 8.75 -20.08 5.25
N PRO A 179 8.26 -21.20 4.66
CA PRO A 179 7.60 -22.23 5.45
C PRO A 179 8.53 -22.87 6.48
N ARG A 180 9.83 -22.96 6.16
CA ARG A 180 10.85 -23.52 7.03
C ARG A 180 11.15 -22.59 8.19
N GLN A 181 11.38 -21.30 7.90
CA GLN A 181 11.58 -20.27 8.93
C GLN A 181 10.40 -20.25 9.91
N ARG A 182 9.16 -20.22 9.40
CA ARG A 182 7.96 -20.20 10.24
C ARG A 182 7.81 -21.43 11.11
N TYR A 183 8.12 -22.61 10.57
CA TYR A 183 8.04 -23.85 11.32
C TYR A 183 9.08 -23.89 12.45
N TYR A 184 10.34 -23.54 12.19
CA TYR A 184 11.39 -23.66 13.21
C TYR A 184 11.45 -22.49 14.18
N LEU A 185 11.37 -21.25 13.69
CA LEU A 185 11.56 -20.05 14.50
C LEU A 185 10.29 -19.57 15.20
N GLY A 186 9.12 -20.07 14.77
CA GLY A 186 7.82 -19.60 15.25
C GLY A 186 7.66 -18.11 14.99
N LEU A 187 7.81 -17.69 13.72
CA LEU A 187 7.60 -16.32 13.25
C LEU A 187 7.06 -16.37 11.82
N ASP A 188 6.05 -15.55 11.49
CA ASP A 188 5.57 -15.42 10.11
C ASP A 188 6.00 -14.07 9.53
N LEU A 189 7.16 -14.05 8.87
CA LEU A 189 7.77 -12.86 8.30
C LEU A 189 7.57 -12.72 6.78
N ARG A 190 6.85 -13.65 6.13
CA ARG A 190 6.66 -13.66 4.67
C ARG A 190 6.16 -12.33 4.10
N TYR A 191 5.26 -11.68 4.82
CA TYR A 191 4.66 -10.41 4.40
C TYR A 191 5.68 -9.27 4.49
N VAL A 192 6.60 -9.35 5.45
CA VAL A 192 7.68 -8.39 5.65
C VAL A 192 8.74 -8.58 4.58
N GLU A 193 9.16 -9.82 4.31
CA GLU A 193 10.12 -10.16 3.25
C GLU A 193 9.62 -9.74 1.87
N ASP A 194 8.38 -10.08 1.51
CA ASP A 194 7.78 -9.64 0.24
C ASP A 194 7.63 -8.12 0.16
N TRP A 195 7.30 -7.46 1.28
CA TRP A 195 7.22 -6.00 1.36
C TRP A 195 8.59 -5.32 1.23
N TYR A 196 9.68 -5.95 1.66
CA TYR A 196 11.04 -5.46 1.45
C TYR A 196 11.48 -5.47 0.00
N ASN A 197 10.83 -6.24 -0.87
CA ASN A 197 11.10 -6.26 -2.31
C ASN A 197 10.40 -5.12 -3.08
N GLY A 198 9.96 -4.07 -2.37
CA GLY A 198 9.31 -2.90 -2.95
C GLY A 198 10.15 -1.65 -2.71
N ALA A 199 10.51 -0.95 -3.79
CA ALA A 199 11.40 0.21 -3.72
C ALA A 199 10.63 1.54 -3.68
N TYR A 200 11.07 2.50 -2.86
CA TYR A 200 10.34 3.77 -2.72
C TYR A 200 10.19 4.50 -4.05
N PHE A 201 8.96 4.91 -4.36
CA PHE A 201 8.57 5.58 -5.59
C PHE A 201 8.81 4.79 -6.89
N ASP A 202 9.09 3.50 -6.77
CA ASP A 202 9.22 2.58 -7.89
C ASP A 202 7.91 1.81 -8.12
N PRO A 203 7.56 1.46 -9.38
CA PRO A 203 6.38 0.63 -9.67
C PRO A 203 6.34 -0.73 -8.96
N SER A 204 7.48 -1.26 -8.49
CA SER A 204 7.58 -2.48 -7.68
C SER A 204 6.96 -2.35 -6.29
N ASP A 205 6.80 -1.15 -5.75
CA ASP A 205 6.26 -0.89 -4.40
C ASP A 205 4.73 -1.00 -4.29
N ARG A 206 4.21 -2.01 -4.97
CA ARG A 206 2.82 -2.44 -4.95
C ARG A 206 2.60 -3.67 -4.07
N LYS A 207 3.62 -4.10 -3.32
CA LYS A 207 3.65 -5.33 -2.51
C LYS A 207 2.47 -5.45 -1.56
N LEU A 208 2.15 -4.40 -0.80
CA LEU A 208 0.98 -4.43 0.09
C LEU A 208 -0.33 -4.57 -0.69
N MET A 209 -0.43 -3.97 -1.87
CA MET A 209 -1.61 -4.10 -2.72
C MET A 209 -1.75 -5.51 -3.28
N GLU A 210 -0.64 -6.12 -3.70
CA GLU A 210 -0.57 -7.51 -4.16
C GLU A 210 -0.93 -8.48 -3.03
N GLN A 211 -0.34 -8.30 -1.85
CA GLN A 211 -0.65 -9.08 -0.65
C GLN A 211 -2.14 -8.98 -0.31
N PHE A 212 -2.68 -7.77 -0.22
CA PHE A 212 -4.10 -7.56 0.07
C PHE A 212 -4.97 -8.25 -0.98
N ALA A 213 -4.63 -8.15 -2.27
CA ALA A 213 -5.42 -8.71 -3.36
C ALA A 213 -5.33 -10.25 -3.43
N ALA A 214 -4.16 -10.84 -3.26
CA ALA A 214 -3.87 -12.21 -3.69
C ALA A 214 -3.36 -13.15 -2.59
N ALA A 215 -2.88 -12.64 -1.44
CA ALA A 215 -2.35 -13.52 -0.41
C ALA A 215 -3.45 -14.47 0.12
N SER A 216 -3.23 -15.77 -0.01
CA SER A 216 -4.24 -16.80 0.26
C SER A 216 -4.84 -16.72 1.67
N THR A 217 -4.05 -16.33 2.66
CA THR A 217 -4.52 -16.12 4.04
C THR A 217 -5.44 -14.90 4.15
N LEU A 218 -5.09 -13.77 3.51
CA LEU A 218 -5.92 -12.56 3.51
C LEU A 218 -7.19 -12.73 2.67
N VAL A 219 -7.14 -13.53 1.60
CA VAL A 219 -8.34 -13.98 0.89
C VAL A 219 -9.27 -14.67 1.88
N LYS A 220 -8.82 -15.72 2.59
CA LYS A 220 -9.64 -16.43 3.59
C LYS A 220 -10.17 -15.53 4.72
N VAL A 221 -9.41 -14.51 5.13
CA VAL A 221 -9.85 -13.49 6.09
C VAL A 221 -11.01 -12.68 5.51
N ARG A 222 -10.89 -12.18 4.28
CA ARG A 222 -11.99 -11.44 3.61
C ARG A 222 -13.24 -12.28 3.46
N GLU A 223 -13.10 -13.55 3.11
CA GLU A 223 -14.22 -14.48 3.01
C GLU A 223 -14.93 -14.66 4.34
N ALA A 224 -14.17 -14.91 5.41
CA ALA A 224 -14.72 -15.08 6.75
C ALA A 224 -15.36 -13.79 7.28
N ALA A 225 -14.74 -12.64 7.05
CA ALA A 225 -15.25 -11.33 7.46
C ALA A 225 -16.47 -10.86 6.65
N GLY A 226 -16.84 -11.55 5.57
CA GLY A 226 -17.90 -11.11 4.65
C GLY A 226 -17.48 -9.90 3.79
N TYR A 227 -16.18 -9.67 3.61
CA TYR A 227 -15.64 -8.66 2.70
C TYR A 227 -15.75 -9.17 1.25
N ARG A 228 -16.98 -9.27 0.75
CA ARG A 228 -17.33 -9.66 -0.63
C ARG A 228 -18.51 -8.81 -1.11
N GLY A 229 -18.70 -8.72 -2.43
CA GLY A 229 -19.84 -8.04 -3.03
C GLY A 229 -19.89 -6.55 -2.70
N THR A 230 -20.95 -6.09 -2.05
CA THR A 230 -21.25 -4.66 -1.83
C THR A 230 -20.16 -3.92 -1.06
N THR A 231 -19.57 -4.51 -0.02
CA THR A 231 -18.49 -3.88 0.74
C THR A 231 -17.24 -3.66 -0.11
N SER A 232 -16.84 -4.69 -0.87
CA SER A 232 -15.70 -4.57 -1.79
C SER A 232 -15.97 -3.58 -2.93
N LEU A 233 -17.22 -3.46 -3.38
CA LEU A 233 -17.61 -2.48 -4.40
C LEU A 233 -17.61 -1.06 -3.84
N ALA A 234 -18.05 -0.87 -2.59
CA ALA A 234 -18.02 0.43 -1.92
C ALA A 234 -16.58 0.95 -1.73
N ASP A 235 -15.61 0.04 -1.58
CA ASP A 235 -14.19 0.36 -1.40
C ASP A 235 -13.40 0.40 -2.72
N LEU A 236 -14.00 0.00 -3.84
CA LEU A 236 -13.37 0.02 -5.17
C LEU A 236 -12.91 1.43 -5.60
N PRO A 237 -13.70 2.52 -5.43
CA PRO A 237 -13.25 3.85 -5.78
C PRO A 237 -11.99 4.27 -5.03
N LEU A 238 -11.90 3.91 -3.74
CA LEU A 238 -10.74 4.20 -2.91
C LEU A 238 -9.50 3.43 -3.39
N ALA A 239 -9.65 2.16 -3.73
CA ALA A 239 -8.57 1.34 -4.28
C ALA A 239 -8.07 1.86 -5.65
N LEU A 240 -8.99 2.22 -6.55
CA LEU A 240 -8.66 2.78 -7.86
C LEU A 240 -7.98 4.14 -7.74
N PHE A 241 -8.46 4.98 -6.82
CA PHE A 241 -7.84 6.26 -6.50
C PHE A 241 -6.39 6.06 -6.04
N GLY A 242 -6.13 5.16 -5.10
CA GLY A 242 -4.78 4.86 -4.64
C GLY A 242 -3.86 4.37 -5.76
N ARG A 243 -4.35 3.44 -6.61
CA ARG A 243 -3.60 2.93 -7.78
C ARG A 243 -3.23 4.03 -8.77
N PHE A 244 -4.19 4.90 -9.07
CA PHE A 244 -4.01 6.00 -9.99
C PHE A 244 -2.92 6.97 -9.47
N TRP A 245 -3.02 7.37 -8.21
CA TRP A 245 -2.03 8.28 -7.62
C TRP A 245 -0.65 7.65 -7.48
N PHE A 246 -0.57 6.36 -7.13
CA PHE A 246 0.69 5.63 -7.08
C PHE A 246 1.38 5.64 -8.46
N ALA A 247 0.66 5.23 -9.51
CA ALA A 247 1.22 5.17 -10.86
C ALA A 247 1.66 6.55 -11.38
N MET A 248 0.85 7.59 -11.13
CA MET A 248 1.20 8.96 -11.52
C MET A 248 2.42 9.48 -10.76
N LEU A 249 2.51 9.20 -9.46
CA LEU A 249 3.60 9.68 -8.62
C LEU A 249 4.92 8.99 -8.96
N CYS A 250 4.93 7.66 -9.04
CA CYS A 250 6.14 6.89 -9.38
C CYS A 250 6.70 7.35 -10.72
N ARG A 251 5.84 7.46 -11.74
CA ARG A 251 6.23 7.97 -13.06
C ARG A 251 6.83 9.39 -13.00
N ALA A 252 6.22 10.29 -12.23
CA ALA A 252 6.75 11.65 -12.09
C ALA A 252 8.13 11.66 -11.43
N VAL A 253 8.31 10.83 -10.40
CA VAL A 253 9.60 10.67 -9.69
C VAL A 253 10.65 10.05 -10.61
N GLU A 254 10.34 8.94 -11.29
CA GLU A 254 11.20 8.29 -12.30
C GLU A 254 11.71 9.29 -13.34
N MET A 255 10.81 10.08 -13.93
CA MET A 255 11.22 11.07 -14.93
C MET A 255 12.17 12.14 -14.38
N GLN A 256 11.92 12.63 -13.15
CA GLN A 256 12.81 13.64 -12.54
C GLN A 256 14.16 13.05 -12.10
N ILE A 257 14.18 11.80 -11.64
CA ILE A 257 15.41 11.09 -11.27
C ILE A 257 16.25 10.81 -12.52
N GLY A 258 15.65 10.26 -13.56
CA GLY A 258 16.36 10.00 -14.82
C GLY A 258 16.99 11.28 -15.38
N GLU A 259 16.26 12.40 -15.37
CA GLU A 259 16.79 13.70 -15.78
C GLU A 259 17.95 14.19 -14.90
N ALA A 260 17.80 14.07 -13.58
CA ALA A 260 18.81 14.51 -12.62
C ALA A 260 20.09 13.66 -12.69
N VAL A 261 19.96 12.35 -12.78
CA VAL A 261 21.08 11.42 -12.93
C VAL A 261 21.84 11.68 -14.23
N GLU A 262 21.14 11.82 -15.37
CA GLU A 262 21.82 12.16 -16.64
C GLU A 262 22.57 13.49 -16.55
N CYS A 263 22.01 14.48 -15.84
CA CYS A 263 22.61 15.81 -15.68
C CYS A 263 23.87 15.76 -14.80
N LEU A 264 23.80 15.12 -13.63
CA LEU A 264 24.92 14.97 -12.70
C LEU A 264 26.06 14.18 -13.34
N ASN A 265 25.76 13.03 -13.94
CA ASN A 265 26.75 12.19 -14.60
C ASN A 265 27.44 12.91 -15.77
N ARG A 266 26.69 13.73 -16.54
CA ARG A 266 27.27 14.57 -17.59
C ARG A 266 28.12 15.70 -17.03
N GLN A 267 27.67 16.37 -15.97
CA GLN A 267 28.35 17.51 -15.35
C GLN A 267 29.70 17.11 -14.73
N PHE A 268 29.77 15.95 -14.10
CA PHE A 268 30.96 15.45 -13.41
C PHE A 268 31.73 14.37 -14.19
N HIS A 269 31.33 14.11 -15.45
CA HIS A 269 31.97 13.14 -16.34
C HIS A 269 32.15 11.75 -15.71
N THR A 270 31.08 11.23 -15.10
CA THR A 270 31.05 9.96 -14.36
C THR A 270 29.78 9.17 -14.68
N ASP A 271 29.71 7.92 -14.23
CA ASP A 271 28.52 7.07 -14.21
C ASP A 271 28.09 6.71 -12.78
N ALA A 272 28.75 7.28 -11.76
CA ALA A 272 28.55 6.93 -10.37
C ALA A 272 27.27 7.51 -9.72
N PHE A 273 26.72 8.63 -10.23
CA PHE A 273 25.48 9.16 -9.67
C PHE A 273 24.30 8.29 -10.09
N ASN A 274 23.49 7.87 -9.12
CA ASN A 274 22.30 7.06 -9.32
C ASN A 274 21.11 7.64 -8.53
N ALA A 275 19.98 6.91 -8.50
CA ALA A 275 18.78 7.34 -7.78
C ALA A 275 19.02 7.50 -6.27
N GLN A 276 19.87 6.66 -5.66
CA GLN A 276 20.18 6.71 -4.23
C GLN A 276 20.90 8.00 -3.85
N ALA A 277 21.83 8.49 -4.67
CA ALA A 277 22.44 9.80 -4.47
C ALA A 277 21.40 10.93 -4.29
N ILE A 278 20.25 10.83 -4.95
CA ILE A 278 19.19 11.83 -4.91
C ILE A 278 18.15 11.53 -3.83
N LEU A 279 17.78 10.27 -3.62
CA LEU A 279 16.65 9.87 -2.76
C LEU A 279 17.05 9.29 -1.40
N TRP A 280 18.32 9.01 -1.15
CA TRP A 280 18.80 8.52 0.14
C TRP A 280 19.30 9.70 0.98
N PRO A 281 18.65 10.03 2.12
CA PRO A 281 19.10 11.12 2.97
C PRO A 281 20.49 10.87 3.57
N GLY A 282 21.39 11.84 3.50
CA GLY A 282 22.77 11.75 3.98
C GLY A 282 23.78 11.32 2.93
N GLU A 283 23.34 10.75 1.80
CA GLU A 283 24.24 10.31 0.73
C GLU A 283 25.04 11.48 0.15
N GLU A 284 24.48 12.69 0.17
CA GLU A 284 25.12 13.96 -0.22
C GLU A 284 26.43 14.28 0.53
N ASP A 285 26.63 13.68 1.72
CA ASP A 285 27.76 13.89 2.61
C ASP A 285 28.83 12.80 2.48
N GLU A 286 28.58 11.76 1.68
CA GLU A 286 29.49 10.63 1.54
C GLU A 286 30.79 10.98 0.81
N ALA A 287 31.86 10.27 1.20
CA ALA A 287 33.21 10.53 0.69
C ALA A 287 33.32 10.40 -0.83
N TRP A 288 32.53 9.51 -1.43
CA TRP A 288 32.53 9.29 -2.88
C TRP A 288 31.90 10.46 -3.65
N ILE A 289 31.03 11.28 -3.04
CA ILE A 289 30.51 12.51 -3.66
C ILE A 289 31.57 13.60 -3.57
N ALA A 290 32.24 13.72 -2.43
CA ALA A 290 33.27 14.73 -2.18
C ALA A 290 34.45 14.63 -3.19
N GLN A 291 34.73 13.45 -3.74
CA GLN A 291 35.80 13.25 -4.71
C GLN A 291 35.58 14.01 -6.04
N PHE A 292 34.34 14.36 -6.38
CA PHE A 292 33.99 15.13 -7.59
C PHE A 292 34.11 16.65 -7.40
N GLY A 293 34.63 17.09 -6.25
CA GLY A 293 34.89 18.48 -5.94
C GLY A 293 33.77 19.18 -5.16
N PRO A 294 33.99 20.43 -4.73
CA PRO A 294 33.10 21.15 -3.82
C PRO A 294 31.72 21.47 -4.39
N SER A 295 31.54 21.39 -5.72
CA SER A 295 30.27 21.64 -6.41
C SER A 295 29.36 20.42 -6.51
N ALA A 296 29.85 19.20 -6.20
CA ALA A 296 29.08 17.97 -6.34
C ALA A 296 27.90 17.88 -5.36
N LYS A 297 28.16 18.07 -4.06
CA LYS A 297 27.10 18.10 -3.03
C LYS A 297 26.02 19.16 -3.32
N PRO A 298 26.36 20.43 -3.60
CA PRO A 298 25.36 21.43 -4.00
C PRO A 298 24.53 21.03 -5.22
N ALA A 299 25.14 20.38 -6.23
CA ALA A 299 24.41 19.92 -7.42
C ALA A 299 23.41 18.80 -7.09
N VAL A 300 23.80 17.83 -6.26
CA VAL A 300 22.89 16.76 -5.79
C VAL A 300 21.71 17.36 -5.03
N LEU A 301 21.98 18.26 -4.08
CA LEU A 301 20.95 18.91 -3.29
C LEU A 301 20.03 19.81 -4.12
N TYR A 302 20.56 20.48 -5.15
CA TYR A 302 19.75 21.24 -6.12
C TYR A 302 18.75 20.33 -6.84
N HIS A 303 19.22 19.20 -7.38
CA HIS A 303 18.36 18.26 -8.09
C HIS A 303 17.32 17.61 -7.16
N ARG A 304 17.71 17.25 -5.93
CA ARG A 304 16.80 16.75 -4.89
C ARG A 304 15.72 17.78 -4.56
N ARG A 305 16.09 19.02 -4.26
CA ARG A 305 15.14 20.10 -3.96
C ARG A 305 14.20 20.36 -5.13
N ARG A 306 14.72 20.41 -6.35
CA ARG A 306 13.93 20.58 -7.56
C ARG A 306 12.91 19.46 -7.74
N LEU A 307 13.30 18.20 -7.51
CA LEU A 307 12.39 17.05 -7.53
C LEU A 307 11.29 17.21 -6.48
N LEU A 308 11.68 17.48 -5.22
CA LEU A 308 10.74 17.65 -4.11
C LEU A 308 9.74 18.76 -4.40
N TRP A 309 10.23 19.92 -4.84
CA TRP A 309 9.43 21.09 -5.16
C TRP A 309 8.41 20.82 -6.28
N ARG A 310 8.88 20.25 -7.39
CA ARG A 310 8.04 20.03 -8.57
C ARG A 310 6.93 19.01 -8.29
N ILE A 311 7.25 17.93 -7.59
CA ILE A 311 6.35 16.79 -7.41
C ILE A 311 5.51 16.97 -6.14
N PHE A 312 6.15 17.28 -5.02
CA PHE A 312 5.55 17.24 -3.68
C PHE A 312 5.18 18.63 -3.14
N GLY A 313 5.74 19.70 -3.70
CA GLY A 313 5.48 21.09 -3.29
C GLY A 313 6.49 21.64 -2.28
N ASP A 314 6.18 22.82 -1.74
CA ASP A 314 7.11 23.66 -0.98
C ASP A 314 7.13 23.40 0.55
N ASN A 315 6.21 22.59 1.07
CA ASN A 315 6.10 22.36 2.51
C ASN A 315 5.64 20.94 2.85
N ASP A 316 5.93 20.52 4.09
CA ASP A 316 5.60 19.20 4.64
C ASP A 316 4.11 18.85 4.49
N THR A 317 3.22 19.85 4.70
CA THR A 317 1.78 19.61 4.64
C THR A 317 1.31 19.20 3.24
N GLU A 318 1.83 19.87 2.20
CA GLU A 318 1.48 19.54 0.82
C GLU A 318 2.11 18.21 0.38
N MET A 319 3.36 18.00 0.76
CA MET A 319 4.11 16.78 0.49
C MET A 319 3.43 15.54 1.09
N PHE A 320 3.08 15.58 2.37
CA PHE A 320 2.36 14.49 3.03
C PHE A 320 0.98 14.28 2.43
N ARG A 321 0.29 15.36 2.03
CA ARG A 321 -1.01 15.26 1.36
C ARG A 321 -0.91 14.54 0.02
N ILE A 322 0.17 14.73 -0.75
CA ILE A 322 0.36 14.07 -2.05
C ILE A 322 0.65 12.59 -1.86
N VAL A 323 1.55 12.25 -0.94
CA VAL A 323 1.87 10.86 -0.58
C VAL A 323 0.65 10.12 -0.07
N ASP A 324 -0.11 10.73 0.85
CA ASP A 324 -1.32 10.14 1.42
C ASP A 324 -2.32 9.75 0.33
N ARG A 325 -2.30 10.36 -0.86
CA ARG A 325 -3.25 9.96 -1.93
C ARG A 325 -3.11 8.52 -2.36
N PHE A 326 -1.95 7.89 -2.18
CA PHE A 326 -1.75 6.48 -2.53
C PHE A 326 -1.53 5.56 -1.32
N VAL A 327 -0.89 6.04 -0.23
CA VAL A 327 -0.69 5.21 0.97
C VAL A 327 -1.92 5.17 1.89
N TRP A 328 -2.67 6.26 1.99
CA TRP A 328 -3.86 6.33 2.86
C TRP A 328 -4.96 5.35 2.43
N PRO A 329 -5.32 5.24 1.13
CA PRO A 329 -6.23 4.22 0.67
C PRO A 329 -5.86 2.81 1.14
N GLN A 330 -4.58 2.45 1.08
CA GLN A 330 -4.11 1.12 1.49
C GLN A 330 -4.30 0.89 2.99
N LEU A 331 -3.92 1.88 3.81
CA LEU A 331 -4.14 1.83 5.26
C LEU A 331 -5.62 1.73 5.62
N VAL A 332 -6.50 2.49 4.96
CA VAL A 332 -7.95 2.42 5.21
C VAL A 332 -8.52 1.06 4.82
N LEU A 333 -8.10 0.47 3.70
CA LEU A 333 -8.54 -0.86 3.28
C LEU A 333 -8.07 -1.94 4.27
N ALA A 334 -6.80 -1.89 4.70
CA ALA A 334 -6.27 -2.81 5.69
C ALA A 334 -6.98 -2.66 7.05
N SER A 335 -7.20 -1.42 7.51
CA SER A 335 -7.96 -1.12 8.74
C SER A 335 -9.41 -1.57 8.65
N THR A 336 -10.04 -1.44 7.47
CA THR A 336 -11.41 -1.92 7.24
C THR A 336 -11.49 -3.43 7.40
N LEU A 337 -10.59 -4.16 6.73
CA LEU A 337 -10.55 -5.62 6.84
C LEU A 337 -10.23 -6.08 8.26
N ARG A 338 -9.27 -5.41 8.93
CA ARG A 338 -8.91 -5.68 10.32
C ARG A 338 -10.10 -5.47 11.25
N ALA A 339 -10.79 -4.34 11.17
CA ALA A 339 -11.99 -4.07 11.97
C ALA A 339 -13.09 -5.13 11.75
N MET A 340 -13.24 -5.67 10.53
CA MET A 340 -14.24 -6.70 10.25
C MET A 340 -13.87 -8.11 10.74
N TYR A 341 -12.62 -8.35 11.14
CA TYR A 341 -12.13 -9.68 11.54
C TYR A 341 -11.58 -9.75 12.96
N ASP A 342 -10.89 -8.70 13.42
CA ASP A 342 -10.17 -8.61 14.69
C ASP A 342 -11.02 -7.84 15.73
N PRO A 343 -11.78 -8.52 16.61
CA PRO A 343 -12.58 -7.84 17.63
C PRO A 343 -11.71 -7.10 18.66
N GLU A 344 -10.46 -7.50 18.86
CA GLU A 344 -9.54 -6.84 19.80
C GLU A 344 -9.10 -5.46 19.31
N TYR A 345 -9.10 -5.25 17.99
CA TYR A 345 -8.83 -3.96 17.37
C TYR A 345 -9.98 -2.94 17.52
N LEU A 346 -11.18 -3.42 17.85
CA LEU A 346 -12.38 -2.59 18.02
C LEU A 346 -12.68 -2.24 19.48
N ASP A 347 -12.44 -3.19 20.40
CA ASP A 347 -12.73 -3.01 21.83
C ASP A 347 -11.58 -2.36 22.61
N GLY A 348 -10.47 -2.02 21.93
CA GLY A 348 -9.32 -1.33 22.52
C GLY A 348 -8.41 -2.23 23.37
N SER A 349 -8.62 -3.55 23.40
CA SER A 349 -7.79 -4.48 24.18
C SER A 349 -6.31 -4.51 23.75
N LEU A 350 -5.98 -3.96 22.58
CA LEU A 350 -4.62 -3.81 22.08
C LEU A 350 -3.93 -2.53 22.54
N GLY A 351 -4.59 -1.66 23.32
CA GLY A 351 -4.07 -0.34 23.70
C GLY A 351 -4.07 0.70 22.56
N TYR A 352 -4.58 0.32 21.40
CA TYR A 352 -4.88 1.18 20.25
C TYR A 352 -6.12 0.63 19.52
N ASP A 353 -6.76 1.46 18.71
CA ASP A 353 -7.96 1.07 17.96
C ASP A 353 -7.98 1.66 16.54
N VAL A 354 -9.02 1.31 15.78
CA VAL A 354 -9.22 1.78 14.41
C VAL A 354 -9.30 3.30 14.27
N PHE A 355 -9.78 4.01 15.30
CA PHE A 355 -9.89 5.46 15.25
C PHE A 355 -8.56 6.13 15.52
N ALA A 356 -7.76 5.59 16.45
CA ALA A 356 -6.40 6.06 16.70
C ALA A 356 -5.53 5.94 15.43
N ASP A 357 -5.58 4.80 14.74
CA ASP A 357 -4.77 4.59 13.53
C ASP A 357 -5.22 5.43 12.33
N LEU A 358 -6.48 5.87 12.32
CA LEU A 358 -7.06 6.66 11.25
C LEU A 358 -7.31 8.13 11.64
N ALA A 359 -6.79 8.60 12.78
CA ALA A 359 -7.04 9.93 13.30
C ALA A 359 -6.50 11.03 12.37
N ASP A 360 -5.32 10.81 11.78
CA ASP A 360 -4.57 11.82 11.03
C ASP A 360 -4.94 11.90 9.54
N GLY A 361 -6.04 11.29 9.11
CA GLY A 361 -6.38 11.26 7.69
C GLY A 361 -7.86 11.35 7.39
N PRO A 362 -8.21 11.62 6.12
CA PRO A 362 -9.58 11.85 5.71
C PRO A 362 -10.38 10.55 5.75
N LEU A 363 -11.37 10.49 6.63
CA LEU A 363 -12.32 9.39 6.73
C LEU A 363 -13.75 9.91 6.55
N SER A 364 -14.51 9.30 5.65
CA SER A 364 -15.91 9.69 5.42
C SER A 364 -16.79 9.35 6.63
N ASP A 365 -17.83 10.13 6.88
CA ASP A 365 -18.75 9.88 7.99
C ASP A 365 -19.47 8.54 7.88
N ALA A 366 -19.70 8.06 6.66
CA ALA A 366 -20.25 6.73 6.42
C ALA A 366 -19.28 5.64 6.90
N LYS A 367 -17.97 5.80 6.65
CA LYS A 367 -16.95 4.85 7.08
C LYS A 367 -16.74 4.91 8.60
N LYS A 368 -16.73 6.10 9.20
CA LYS A 368 -16.72 6.29 10.67
C LYS A 368 -17.88 5.55 11.33
N ARG A 369 -19.12 5.80 10.88
CA ARG A 369 -20.32 5.11 11.38
C ARG A 369 -20.26 3.59 11.21
N SER A 370 -19.66 3.11 10.12
CA SER A 370 -19.43 1.68 9.93
C SER A 370 -18.52 1.09 11.01
N PHE A 371 -17.44 1.79 11.40
CA PHE A 371 -16.57 1.35 12.49
C PHE A 371 -17.24 1.44 13.86
N GLU A 372 -17.99 2.51 14.13
CA GLU A 372 -18.77 2.63 15.36
C GLU A 372 -19.78 1.49 15.51
N THR A 373 -20.47 1.13 14.42
CA THR A 373 -21.41 0.01 14.40
C THR A 373 -20.71 -1.32 14.70
N LEU A 374 -19.50 -1.54 14.16
CA LEU A 374 -18.72 -2.75 14.45
C LEU A 374 -18.24 -2.77 15.90
N LYS A 375 -17.76 -1.64 16.43
CA LYS A 375 -17.34 -1.49 17.82
C LYS A 375 -18.47 -1.81 18.80
N TYR A 376 -19.64 -1.17 18.61
CA TYR A 376 -20.83 -1.43 19.42
C TYR A 376 -21.21 -2.92 19.43
N ARG A 377 -21.15 -3.59 18.27
CA ARG A 377 -21.44 -5.04 18.18
C ARG A 377 -20.46 -5.87 19.00
N VAL A 378 -19.17 -5.58 18.94
CA VAL A 378 -18.16 -6.32 19.73
C VAL A 378 -18.38 -6.13 21.23
N GLU A 379 -18.70 -4.90 21.65
CA GLU A 379 -19.01 -4.56 23.05
C GLU A 379 -20.28 -5.29 23.54
N GLU A 380 -21.29 -5.43 22.67
CA GLU A 380 -22.54 -6.15 22.97
C GLU A 380 -22.36 -7.68 22.98
N ASP A 381 -21.55 -8.23 22.06
CA ASP A 381 -21.33 -9.67 21.90
C ASP A 381 -20.49 -10.27 23.03
N ARG A 382 -19.54 -9.51 23.60
CA ARG A 382 -18.63 -9.99 24.67
C ARG A 382 -19.37 -10.48 25.92
N PRO A 383 -20.24 -9.69 26.59
CA PRO A 383 -20.96 -10.17 27.78
C PRO A 383 -21.92 -11.31 27.45
N ARG A 384 -22.51 -11.33 26.23
CA ARG A 384 -23.38 -12.43 25.78
C ARG A 384 -22.60 -13.73 25.66
N LEU A 385 -21.43 -13.70 25.03
CA LEU A 385 -20.56 -14.86 24.87
C LEU A 385 -20.15 -15.39 26.25
N ASN A 386 -19.71 -14.50 27.15
CA ASN A 386 -19.35 -14.90 28.52
C ASN A 386 -20.50 -15.57 29.26
N ALA A 387 -21.70 -14.98 29.22
CA ALA A 387 -22.89 -15.58 29.85
C ALA A 387 -23.29 -16.91 29.20
N CYS A 388 -23.10 -17.06 27.89
CA CYS A 388 -23.37 -18.30 27.17
C CYS A 388 -22.42 -19.42 27.58
N LEU A 389 -21.12 -19.13 27.70
CA LEU A 389 -20.10 -20.12 28.09
C LEU A 389 -20.26 -20.65 29.53
N GLN A 390 -21.01 -19.96 30.40
CA GLN A 390 -21.37 -20.44 31.73
C GLN A 390 -22.51 -21.49 31.72
N HIS A 391 -23.12 -21.74 30.57
CA HIS A 391 -24.20 -22.73 30.45
C HIS A 391 -23.65 -24.17 30.52
N GLU A 392 -24.34 -25.07 31.22
CA GLU A 392 -23.90 -26.45 31.52
C GLU A 392 -23.47 -27.26 30.28
N VAL A 393 -24.09 -27.01 29.13
CA VAL A 393 -23.78 -27.68 27.85
C VAL A 393 -22.32 -27.48 27.43
N PHE A 394 -21.72 -26.33 27.73
CA PHE A 394 -20.34 -26.01 27.34
C PHE A 394 -19.28 -26.57 28.28
N THR A 395 -19.68 -27.21 29.39
CA THR A 395 -18.76 -27.98 30.25
C THR A 395 -18.08 -29.14 29.51
N ARG A 396 -18.68 -29.58 28.40
CA ARG A 396 -18.17 -30.66 27.54
C ARG A 396 -17.12 -30.21 26.52
N VAL A 397 -16.98 -28.90 26.28
CA VAL A 397 -16.00 -28.37 25.32
C VAL A 397 -14.61 -28.50 25.93
N THR A 398 -13.67 -29.18 25.25
CA THR A 398 -12.29 -29.27 25.73
C THR A 398 -11.42 -28.19 25.10
N PRO A 399 -10.66 -27.39 25.88
CA PRO A 399 -10.57 -27.40 27.36
C PRO A 399 -11.77 -26.73 28.05
N HIS A 400 -12.19 -27.26 29.22
CA HIS A 400 -13.14 -26.64 30.14
C HIS A 400 -12.56 -26.57 31.57
N PRO A 401 -12.69 -25.45 32.30
CA PRO A 401 -13.12 -24.14 31.79
C PRO A 401 -12.19 -23.67 30.68
N LEU A 402 -12.67 -22.72 29.88
CA LEU A 402 -11.95 -22.24 28.70
C LEU A 402 -10.83 -21.29 29.15
N GLU A 403 -9.80 -21.86 29.80
CA GLU A 403 -8.63 -21.17 30.35
C GLU A 403 -7.55 -20.90 29.29
N ASP A 404 -7.71 -21.48 28.08
CA ASP A 404 -6.85 -21.22 26.94
C ASP A 404 -7.27 -19.90 26.26
N ASP A 405 -6.52 -18.83 26.51
CA ASP A 405 -6.77 -17.51 25.92
C ASP A 405 -6.74 -17.53 24.37
N GLU A 406 -5.95 -18.40 23.74
CA GLU A 406 -5.93 -18.55 22.28
C GLU A 406 -7.27 -19.12 21.79
N ALA A 407 -7.85 -20.07 22.53
CA ALA A 407 -9.15 -20.64 22.23
C ALA A 407 -10.28 -19.61 22.43
N TYR A 408 -10.21 -18.81 23.50
CA TYR A 408 -11.19 -17.76 23.76
C TYR A 408 -11.16 -16.69 22.67
N ARG A 409 -9.96 -16.26 22.24
CA ARG A 409 -9.80 -15.34 21.10
C ARG A 409 -10.38 -15.90 19.81
N ALA A 410 -10.15 -17.18 19.51
CA ALA A 410 -10.73 -17.84 18.34
C ALA A 410 -12.28 -17.81 18.39
N LEU A 411 -12.89 -18.04 19.56
CA LEU A 411 -14.33 -17.92 19.75
C LEU A 411 -14.82 -16.49 19.52
N ARG A 412 -14.12 -15.48 20.06
CA ARG A 412 -14.47 -14.07 19.84
C ARG A 412 -14.46 -13.71 18.36
N ILE A 413 -13.44 -14.14 17.61
CA ILE A 413 -13.38 -13.93 16.16
C ILE A 413 -14.55 -14.65 15.47
N ALA A 414 -14.82 -15.91 15.83
CA ALA A 414 -15.91 -16.68 15.26
C ALA A 414 -17.30 -16.03 15.50
N VAL A 415 -17.52 -15.44 16.68
CA VAL A 415 -18.71 -14.63 16.95
C VAL A 415 -18.71 -13.39 16.07
N HIS A 416 -17.63 -12.60 16.09
CA HIS A 416 -17.54 -11.34 15.34
C HIS A 416 -17.82 -11.51 13.84
N THR A 417 -17.20 -12.52 13.22
CA THR A 417 -17.39 -12.85 11.79
C THR A 417 -18.68 -13.64 11.52
N ASN A 418 -19.50 -13.89 12.53
CA ASN A 418 -20.70 -14.74 12.49
C ASN A 418 -20.44 -16.12 11.85
N GLN A 419 -19.29 -16.71 12.15
CA GLN A 419 -18.88 -18.00 11.63
C GLN A 419 -19.92 -19.06 12.03
N ARG A 420 -20.44 -19.80 11.03
CA ARG A 420 -21.51 -20.81 11.24
C ARG A 420 -22.75 -20.25 11.95
N GLY A 421 -23.04 -18.95 11.80
CA GLY A 421 -24.21 -18.31 12.41
C GLY A 421 -24.10 -18.10 13.93
N LEU A 422 -22.90 -18.25 14.51
CA LEU A 422 -22.70 -18.26 15.95
C LEU A 422 -23.22 -16.99 16.64
N ARG A 423 -22.99 -15.81 16.07
CA ARG A 423 -23.51 -14.54 16.61
C ARG A 423 -25.03 -14.46 16.55
N THR A 424 -25.61 -14.90 15.45
CA THR A 424 -27.08 -14.95 15.31
C THR A 424 -27.72 -15.88 16.34
N MET A 425 -27.10 -17.03 16.61
CA MET A 425 -27.55 -17.95 17.65
C MET A 425 -27.35 -17.36 19.06
N LEU A 426 -26.22 -16.70 19.30
CA LEU A 426 -25.90 -16.03 20.56
C LEU A 426 -26.94 -14.94 20.89
N GLY A 427 -27.31 -14.11 19.91
CA GLY A 427 -28.37 -13.11 20.08
C GLY A 427 -29.72 -13.73 20.46
N LYS A 428 -30.08 -14.87 19.84
CA LYS A 428 -31.29 -15.62 20.19
C LYS A 428 -31.20 -16.24 21.60
N PHE A 429 -30.03 -16.73 21.99
CA PHE A 429 -29.78 -17.33 23.31
C PHE A 429 -29.99 -16.31 24.42
N SER A 430 -29.50 -15.08 24.23
CA SER A 430 -29.73 -13.99 25.17
C SER A 430 -31.20 -13.54 25.22
N ALA A 431 -31.87 -13.48 24.07
CA ALA A 431 -33.24 -12.99 23.97
C ALA A 431 -34.34 -14.00 24.37
N LYS A 432 -34.06 -15.31 24.36
CA LYS A 432 -35.06 -16.38 24.58
C LYS A 432 -34.66 -17.34 25.71
N PRO A 433 -34.87 -16.97 26.99
CA PRO A 433 -34.48 -17.79 28.15
C PRO A 433 -35.02 -19.22 28.12
N HIS A 434 -36.28 -19.40 27.69
CA HIS A 434 -36.95 -20.70 27.61
C HIS A 434 -36.36 -21.67 26.57
N ARG A 435 -35.51 -21.20 25.66
CA ARG A 435 -34.83 -22.03 24.62
C ARG A 435 -33.33 -22.12 24.82
N ARG A 436 -32.80 -21.71 25.97
CA ARG A 436 -31.34 -21.65 26.21
C ARG A 436 -30.66 -23.00 26.00
N THR A 437 -31.19 -24.08 26.56
CA THR A 437 -30.61 -25.43 26.40
C THR A 437 -30.59 -25.87 24.93
N GLU A 438 -31.71 -25.69 24.21
CA GLU A 438 -31.82 -26.02 22.79
C GLU A 438 -30.81 -25.21 21.94
N LEU A 439 -30.71 -23.90 22.19
CA LEU A 439 -29.80 -23.01 21.47
C LEU A 439 -28.33 -23.30 21.82
N ALA A 440 -28.03 -23.62 23.08
CA ALA A 440 -26.69 -24.01 23.51
C ALA A 440 -26.24 -25.31 22.81
N LEU A 441 -27.11 -26.31 22.73
CA LEU A 441 -26.86 -27.55 21.98
C LEU A 441 -26.64 -27.28 20.48
N ALA A 442 -27.41 -26.38 19.88
CA ALA A 442 -27.23 -25.98 18.48
C ALA A 442 -25.92 -25.21 18.24
N MET A 443 -25.44 -24.45 19.22
CA MET A 443 -24.19 -23.68 19.15
C MET A 443 -22.95 -24.55 19.38
N LEU A 444 -23.07 -25.66 20.11
CA LEU A 444 -21.95 -26.51 20.52
C LEU A 444 -21.01 -26.90 19.35
N PRO A 445 -21.48 -27.35 18.17
CA PRO A 445 -20.58 -27.70 17.06
C PRO A 445 -19.81 -26.51 16.47
N ALA A 446 -20.35 -25.30 16.58
CA ALA A 446 -19.67 -24.07 16.14
C ALA A 446 -18.60 -23.64 17.16
N VAL A 447 -18.89 -23.78 18.46
CA VAL A 447 -17.94 -23.52 19.55
C VAL A 447 -16.78 -24.52 19.50
N GLU A 448 -17.07 -25.82 19.43
CA GLU A 448 -16.06 -26.87 19.30
C GLU A 448 -15.18 -26.68 18.06
N PHE A 449 -15.77 -26.26 16.94
CA PHE A 449 -15.00 -25.93 15.74
C PHE A 449 -14.02 -24.78 15.98
N ALA A 450 -14.47 -23.68 16.59
CA ALA A 450 -13.60 -22.53 16.85
C ALA A 450 -12.43 -22.89 17.77
N VAL A 451 -12.70 -23.66 18.83
CA VAL A 451 -11.70 -24.10 19.82
C VAL A 451 -10.69 -25.10 19.20
N SER A 452 -11.19 -26.11 18.49
CA SER A 452 -10.34 -27.11 17.81
C SER A 452 -9.50 -26.51 16.69
N HIS A 453 -10.00 -25.48 16.01
CA HIS A 453 -9.31 -24.80 14.91
C HIS A 453 -8.67 -23.47 15.32
N ARG A 454 -8.40 -23.23 16.62
CA ARG A 454 -7.86 -21.95 17.12
C ARG A 454 -6.59 -21.49 16.40
N ARG A 455 -5.70 -22.42 16.04
CA ARG A 455 -4.48 -22.13 15.26
C ARG A 455 -4.79 -21.51 13.89
N MET A 456 -5.87 -21.95 13.23
CA MET A 456 -6.32 -21.37 11.96
C MET A 456 -6.72 -19.90 12.13
N PHE A 457 -7.45 -19.57 13.19
CA PHE A 457 -7.85 -18.19 13.50
C PHE A 457 -6.63 -17.34 13.85
N THR A 458 -5.73 -17.84 14.69
CA THR A 458 -4.47 -17.18 15.03
C THR A 458 -3.62 -16.87 13.79
N ASN A 459 -3.41 -17.84 12.89
CA ASN A 459 -2.61 -17.62 11.67
C ASN A 459 -3.25 -16.57 10.74
N ARG A 460 -4.57 -16.57 10.64
CA ARG A 460 -5.32 -15.57 9.86
C ARG A 460 -5.21 -14.18 10.48
N LEU A 461 -5.36 -14.10 11.79
CA LEU A 461 -5.24 -12.86 12.55
C LEU A 461 -3.82 -12.28 12.46
N LEU A 462 -2.79 -13.11 12.67
CA LEU A 462 -1.39 -12.70 12.57
C LEU A 462 -1.09 -12.11 11.18
N ALA A 463 -1.44 -12.82 10.12
CA ALA A 463 -1.26 -12.35 8.75
C ALA A 463 -1.94 -11.00 8.49
N LEU A 464 -3.16 -10.82 9.01
CA LEU A 464 -3.91 -9.57 8.89
C LEU A 464 -3.27 -8.43 9.70
N ARG A 465 -2.81 -8.70 10.93
CA ARG A 465 -2.14 -7.73 11.79
C ARG A 465 -0.80 -7.28 11.21
N VAL A 466 0.01 -8.21 10.72
CA VAL A 466 1.27 -7.89 10.03
C VAL A 466 1.00 -7.03 8.80
N HIS A 467 0.09 -7.44 7.92
CA HIS A 467 -0.24 -6.66 6.72
C HIS A 467 -0.74 -5.23 7.04
N HIS A 468 -1.62 -5.10 8.05
CA HIS A 468 -2.11 -3.81 8.52
C HIS A 468 -0.99 -2.94 9.10
N GLU A 469 -0.12 -3.53 9.92
CA GLU A 469 1.01 -2.83 10.50
C GLU A 469 2.00 -2.37 9.43
N LEU A 470 2.27 -3.19 8.41
CA LEU A 470 3.09 -2.80 7.26
C LEU A 470 2.46 -1.64 6.47
N ALA A 471 1.14 -1.58 6.31
CA ALA A 471 0.48 -0.44 5.68
C ALA A 471 0.63 0.86 6.49
N ARG A 472 0.65 0.75 7.82
CA ARG A 472 0.91 1.88 8.73
C ARG A 472 2.37 2.33 8.64
N ILE A 473 3.30 1.38 8.70
CA ILE A 473 4.74 1.62 8.54
C ILE A 473 4.99 2.29 7.18
N GLN A 474 4.44 1.77 6.08
CA GLN A 474 4.60 2.33 4.74
C GLN A 474 4.26 3.82 4.67
N ARG A 475 3.12 4.21 5.24
CA ARG A 475 2.71 5.61 5.30
C ARG A 475 3.71 6.47 6.07
N ASN A 476 4.15 5.99 7.23
CA ASN A 476 5.09 6.72 8.08
C ASN A 476 6.46 6.83 7.43
N GLU A 477 6.93 5.75 6.81
CA GLU A 477 8.21 5.67 6.11
C GLU A 477 8.28 6.63 4.93
N TYR A 478 7.24 6.71 4.09
CA TYR A 478 7.22 7.70 3.00
C TYR A 478 7.25 9.14 3.52
N ARG A 479 6.52 9.42 4.60
CA ARG A 479 6.51 10.76 5.21
C ARG A 479 7.88 11.09 5.81
N GLN A 480 8.48 10.13 6.52
CA GLN A 480 9.80 10.28 7.12
C GLN A 480 10.88 10.52 6.06
N LEU A 481 10.94 9.64 5.05
CA LEU A 481 11.88 9.78 3.93
C LEU A 481 11.81 11.17 3.30
N LEU A 482 10.61 11.66 3.00
CA LEU A 482 10.47 12.96 2.38
C LEU A 482 10.78 14.12 3.32
N SER A 483 10.50 13.98 4.62
CA SER A 483 10.89 14.95 5.64
C SER A 483 12.41 15.06 5.76
N ASP A 484 13.10 13.92 5.76
CA ASP A 484 14.56 13.84 5.81
C ASP A 484 15.20 14.42 4.55
N LEU A 485 14.66 14.08 3.37
CA LEU A 485 15.08 14.69 2.10
C LEU A 485 14.85 16.20 2.09
N LEU A 486 13.73 16.69 2.62
CA LEU A 486 13.49 18.14 2.69
C LEU A 486 14.45 18.82 3.68
N ALA A 487 14.72 18.19 4.82
CA ALA A 487 15.64 18.69 5.82
C ALA A 487 17.05 18.86 5.25
N SER A 488 17.53 17.90 4.45
CA SER A 488 18.83 17.98 3.76
C SER A 488 18.95 19.17 2.80
N CYS A 489 17.82 19.67 2.28
CA CYS A 489 17.79 20.75 1.30
C CYS A 489 17.66 22.16 1.91
N ARG A 490 17.60 22.30 3.25
CA ARG A 490 17.31 23.58 3.92
C ARG A 490 18.39 24.64 3.71
N ASP A 491 19.65 24.22 3.56
CA ASP A 491 20.80 25.12 3.44
C ASP A 491 21.17 25.44 1.97
N VAL A 492 20.37 24.97 1.02
CA VAL A 492 20.57 25.26 -0.41
C VAL A 492 19.94 26.61 -0.72
N ASP A 493 20.68 27.52 -1.34
CA ASP A 493 20.15 28.82 -1.75
C ASP A 493 19.07 28.63 -2.84
N PRO A 494 17.89 29.29 -2.79
CA PRO A 494 16.82 29.09 -3.79
C PRO A 494 17.15 29.61 -5.20
N LEU A 495 18.29 30.29 -5.36
CA LEU A 495 18.62 31.12 -6.53
C LEU A 495 19.86 30.64 -7.33
N VAL A 496 20.38 29.44 -7.05
CA VAL A 496 21.40 28.79 -7.89
C VAL A 496 20.74 27.83 -8.86
#